data_AF-A0A967PHE8-F1
#
_entry.id   AF-A0A967PHE8-F1
#
_cell.length_a   1.000
_cell.length_b   1.000
_cell.length_c   1.000
_cell.angle_alpha   90.00
_cell.angle_beta   90.00
_cell.angle_gamma   90.00
#
_symmetry.space_group_name_H-M   'P 1'
#
loop_
_entity.id
_entity.type
_entity.pdbx_description
1 polymer ?
#
loop_
_entity_poly.entity_id
_entity_poly.type
_entity_poly.pdbx_seq_one_letter_code
_entity_poly.pdbx_strand_id
1 'polypeptide(L)'
;SDPGFDADPDWSPDASKIVFASDRDGEFDLYVMNGDGSGITRLTDGPGLDFNPRWSADGSKIAFARRAPGSTNDARIYVMNA
;
A
#
# COMPACT_ATOMS: atom_id res chain seq x y z
N SER A 1 7.37 1.67 19.05
CA SER A 1 6.24 1.37 18.17
C SER A 1 5.52 2.68 17.97
N ASP A 2 5.56 3.22 16.77
CA ASP A 2 4.62 4.26 16.38
C ASP A 2 3.52 3.53 15.60
N PRO A 3 2.43 3.07 16.25
CA PRO A 3 1.43 2.27 15.57
C PRO A 3 0.57 3.22 14.75
N GLY A 4 1.04 3.55 13.55
CA GLY A 4 0.17 4.10 12.52
C GLY A 4 -1.05 3.20 12.31
N PHE A 5 -2.14 3.79 11.87
CA PHE A 5 -3.32 3.05 11.44
C PHE A 5 -3.01 2.31 10.13
N ASP A 6 -3.08 0.98 10.21
CA ASP A 6 -2.89 0.08 9.08
C ASP A 6 -4.25 -0.34 8.50
N ALA A 7 -4.38 -0.32 7.18
CA ALA A 7 -5.63 -0.60 6.47
C ALA A 7 -5.41 -1.31 5.12
N ASP A 8 -6.52 -1.77 4.54
CA ASP A 8 -6.61 -2.30 3.19
C ASP A 8 -5.56 -3.37 2.82
N PRO A 9 -5.36 -4.43 3.63
CA PRO A 9 -4.38 -5.45 3.32
C PRO A 9 -4.82 -6.30 2.11
N ASP A 10 -3.85 -6.69 1.28
CA ASP A 10 -4.02 -7.71 0.24
C ASP A 10 -2.82 -8.66 0.22
N TRP A 11 -3.10 -9.95 0.06
CA TRP A 11 -2.08 -10.99 -0.03
C TRP A 11 -1.50 -11.06 -1.44
N SER A 12 -0.20 -11.29 -1.55
CA SER A 12 0.39 -11.73 -2.82
C SER A 12 -0.20 -13.09 -3.23
N PRO A 13 -0.28 -13.41 -4.53
CA PRO A 13 -0.90 -14.67 -4.99
C PRO A 13 -0.22 -15.94 -4.46
N ASP A 14 1.06 -15.87 -4.13
CA ASP A 14 1.86 -16.95 -3.55
C ASP A 14 1.84 -16.98 -2.01
N ALA A 15 1.06 -16.10 -1.38
CA ALA A 15 0.96 -15.90 0.06
C ALA A 15 2.29 -15.57 0.78
N SER A 16 3.33 -15.14 0.04
CA SER A 16 4.63 -14.82 0.64
C SER A 16 4.69 -13.39 1.21
N LYS A 17 3.82 -12.49 0.75
CA LYS A 17 3.79 -11.08 1.12
C LYS A 17 2.37 -10.58 1.39
N ILE A 18 2.30 -9.51 2.17
CA ILE A 18 1.09 -8.69 2.35
C ILE A 18 1.44 -7.25 1.98
N VAL A 19 0.67 -6.65 1.07
CA VAL A 19 0.68 -5.20 0.84
C VAL A 19 -0.45 -4.57 1.66
N PHE A 20 -0.24 -3.37 2.20
CA PHE A 20 -1.24 -2.67 3.00
C PHE A 20 -0.95 -1.17 3.02
N ALA A 21 -1.95 -0.36 3.36
CA ALA A 21 -1.79 1.08 3.54
C ALA A 21 -1.49 1.41 5.02
N SER A 22 -0.62 2.38 5.29
CA SER A 22 -0.29 2.81 6.65
C SER A 22 0.05 4.28 6.73
N ASP A 23 -0.40 4.97 7.79
CA ASP A 23 -0.05 6.36 8.09
C ASP A 23 1.12 6.51 9.08
N ARG A 24 1.88 5.43 9.32
CA ARG A 24 3.00 5.42 10.29
C ARG A 24 4.08 6.47 10.06
N ASP A 25 4.18 6.99 8.85
CA ASP A 25 5.12 8.05 8.44
C ASP A 25 4.42 9.39 8.16
N GLY A 26 3.18 9.57 8.65
CA GLY A 26 2.42 10.82 8.66
C GLY A 26 1.23 10.87 7.70
N GLU A 27 1.38 10.37 6.48
CA GLU A 27 0.32 10.21 5.49
C GLU A 27 0.22 8.75 5.07
N PHE A 28 -0.94 8.34 4.53
CA PHE A 28 -1.12 6.97 4.04
C PHE A 28 -0.19 6.69 2.86
N ASP A 29 0.70 5.74 3.06
CA ASP A 29 1.53 5.14 2.04
C ASP A 29 1.32 3.64 1.99
N LEU A 30 1.73 3.03 0.88
CA LEU A 30 1.74 1.59 0.75
C LEU A 30 3.01 1.00 1.33
N TYR A 31 2.84 -0.09 2.04
CA TYR A 31 3.91 -0.90 2.59
C TYR A 31 3.71 -2.35 2.19
N VAL A 32 4.80 -3.10 2.23
CA VAL A 32 4.80 -4.56 2.09
C VAL A 32 5.51 -5.19 3.26
N MET A 33 5.03 -6.35 3.67
CA MET A 33 5.69 -7.20 4.66
C MET A 33 5.67 -8.66 4.21
N ASN A 34 6.48 -9.50 4.86
CA ASN A 34 6.38 -10.95 4.74
C ASN A 34 5.02 -11.45 5.25
N GLY A 35 4.57 -12.60 4.75
CA GLY A 35 3.32 -13.23 5.19
C GLY A 35 3.27 -13.58 6.70
N ASP A 36 4.43 -13.61 7.36
CA ASP A 36 4.55 -13.78 8.82
C ASP A 36 4.52 -12.46 9.61
N GLY A 37 4.34 -11.33 8.93
CA GLY A 37 4.31 -9.98 9.51
C GLY A 37 5.68 -9.33 9.70
N SER A 38 6.78 -10.00 9.35
CA SER A 38 8.13 -9.44 9.45
C SER A 38 8.54 -8.64 8.20
N GLY A 39 9.64 -7.88 8.29
CA GLY A 39 10.26 -7.28 7.11
C GLY A 39 9.45 -6.18 6.42
N ILE A 40 8.76 -5.34 7.21
CA ILE A 40 8.00 -4.19 6.70
C ILE A 40 8.91 -3.25 5.90
N THR A 41 8.48 -2.90 4.69
CA THR A 41 9.17 -1.98 3.77
C THR A 41 8.15 -1.02 3.14
N ARG A 42 8.50 0.27 3.03
CA ARG A 42 7.68 1.30 2.37
C ARG A 42 7.82 1.21 0.85
N LEU A 43 6.73 1.26 0.12
CA LEU A 43 6.68 1.19 -1.35
C LEU A 43 6.41 2.55 -2.01
N THR A 44 5.71 3.45 -1.31
CA THR A 44 5.40 4.80 -1.80
C THR A 44 5.84 5.85 -0.78
N ASP A 45 6.31 6.99 -1.25
CA ASP A 45 6.73 8.13 -0.42
C ASP A 45 6.43 9.49 -1.07
N GLY A 46 5.52 9.48 -2.05
CA GLY A 46 5.17 10.64 -2.85
C GLY A 46 4.05 11.48 -2.22
N PRO A 47 3.79 12.68 -2.76
CA PRO A 47 2.69 13.51 -2.29
C PRO A 47 1.33 12.85 -2.54
N GLY A 48 0.47 12.86 -1.53
CA GLY A 48 -0.89 12.32 -1.59
C GLY A 48 -1.06 11.11 -0.69
N LEU A 49 -2.26 10.51 -0.73
CA LEU A 49 -2.58 9.34 0.07
C LEU A 49 -2.75 8.14 -0.83
N ASP A 50 -2.07 7.04 -0.50
CA ASP A 50 -2.15 5.77 -1.22
C ASP A 50 -2.88 4.71 -0.41
N PHE A 51 -3.92 4.12 -1.00
CA PHE A 51 -4.84 3.20 -0.31
C PHE A 51 -5.45 2.17 -1.28
N ASN A 52 -6.17 1.19 -0.73
CA ASN A 52 -6.76 0.07 -1.48
C ASN A 52 -5.78 -0.66 -2.44
N PRO A 53 -4.57 -1.05 -1.98
CA PRO A 53 -3.64 -1.79 -2.83
C PRO A 53 -4.19 -3.18 -3.16
N ARG A 54 -3.94 -3.66 -4.38
CA ARG A 54 -4.29 -5.00 -4.85
C ARG A 54 -3.18 -5.60 -5.71
N TRP A 55 -2.77 -6.82 -5.40
CA TRP A 55 -1.83 -7.57 -6.24
C TRP A 55 -2.48 -8.00 -7.55
N SER A 56 -1.69 -8.00 -8.63
CA SER A 56 -2.06 -8.70 -9.86
C SER A 56 -2.03 -10.21 -9.63
N ALA A 57 -2.84 -10.95 -10.39
CA ALA A 57 -2.97 -12.41 -10.22
C ALA A 57 -1.66 -13.19 -10.44
N ASP A 58 -0.73 -12.63 -11.22
CA ASP A 58 0.61 -13.18 -11.45
C ASP A 58 1.66 -12.68 -10.45
N GLY A 59 1.27 -11.80 -9.53
CA GLY A 59 2.16 -11.23 -8.51
C GLY A 59 3.16 -10.21 -9.04
N SER A 60 3.09 -9.80 -10.31
CA SER A 60 4.10 -8.91 -10.90
C SER A 60 3.85 -7.42 -10.64
N LYS A 61 2.63 -7.05 -10.23
CA LYS A 61 2.19 -5.66 -10.08
C LYS A 61 1.29 -5.46 -8.88
N ILE A 62 1.20 -4.21 -8.45
CA ILE A 62 0.23 -3.73 -7.47
C ILE A 62 -0.55 -2.56 -8.08
N ALA A 63 -1.87 -2.67 -8.12
CA ALA A 63 -2.77 -1.57 -8.44
C ALA A 63 -3.27 -0.91 -7.15
N PHE A 64 -3.40 0.42 -7.12
CA PHE A 64 -3.84 1.14 -5.93
C PHE A 64 -4.52 2.45 -6.30
N ALA A 65 -5.26 3.03 -5.35
CA ALA A 65 -5.83 4.36 -5.50
C ALA A 65 -4.91 5.39 -4.83
N ARG A 66 -4.62 6.49 -5.53
CA ARG A 66 -3.95 7.65 -4.98
C ARG A 66 -4.89 8.84 -4.96
N ARG A 67 -5.00 9.51 -3.81
CA ARG A 67 -5.70 10.78 -3.66
C ARG A 67 -4.72 11.93 -3.60
N ALA A 68 -4.94 12.97 -4.42
CA ALA A 68 -4.08 14.15 -4.44
C ALA A 68 -4.06 14.88 -3.07
N PRO A 69 -2.95 15.55 -2.70
CA PRO A 69 -2.86 16.33 -1.47
C PRO A 69 -4.02 17.32 -1.32
N GLY A 70 -4.64 17.35 -0.13
CA GLY A 70 -5.74 18.27 0.18
C GLY A 70 -7.06 18.02 -0.55
N SER A 71 -7.15 17.00 -1.41
CA SER A 71 -8.39 16.64 -2.09
C SER A 71 -9.15 15.56 -1.32
N THR A 72 -10.49 15.63 -1.27
CA THR A 72 -11.33 14.55 -0.77
C THR A 72 -11.94 13.69 -1.88
N ASN A 73 -11.97 14.18 -3.13
CA ASN A 73 -12.74 13.62 -4.23
C ASN A 73 -11.95 13.43 -5.55
N ASP A 74 -10.60 13.52 -5.52
CA ASP A 74 -9.73 13.23 -6.68
C ASP A 74 -8.83 12.03 -6.37
N ALA A 75 -9.42 10.84 -6.46
CA ALA A 75 -8.68 9.58 -6.41
C ALA A 75 -8.52 9.02 -7.82
N ARG A 76 -7.30 8.61 -8.18
CA ARG A 76 -6.99 7.96 -9.46
C ARG A 76 -6.35 6.60 -9.22
N ILE A 77 -6.50 5.71 -10.18
CA ILE A 77 -5.91 4.37 -10.11
C ILE A 77 -4.51 4.41 -10.72
N TYR A 78 -3.55 3.88 -9.98
CA TYR A 78 -2.16 3.72 -10.37
C TYR A 78 -1.78 2.24 -10.33
N VAL A 79 -0.71 1.90 -11.04
CA VAL A 79 -0.11 0.56 -11.04
C VAL A 79 1.40 0.71 -10.90
N MET A 80 2.00 -0.06 -9.99
CA MET A 80 3.44 -0.19 -9.84
C MET A 80 3.88 -1.64 -9.99
N ASN A 81 5.18 -1.84 -10.22
CA ASN A 81 5.76 -3.18 -10.11
C ASN A 81 5.83 -3.55 -8.63
N ALA A 82 5.64 -4.84 -8.34
CA ALA A 82 5.79 -5.38 -7.01
C ALA A 82 7.26 -5.66 -6.65
#